data_AF-A0A957IFY7-F1
#
_entry.id   AF-A0A957IFY7-F1
#
_cell.length_a   1.000
_cell.length_b   1.000
_cell.length_c   1.000
_cell.angle_alpha   90.00
_cell.angle_beta   90.00
_cell.angle_gamma   90.00
#
_symmetry.space_group_name_H-M   'P 1'
#
loop_
_entity.id
_entity.type
_entity.pdbx_description
1 polymer ?
#
loop_
_entity_poly.entity_id
_entity_poly.type
_entity_poly.pdbx_seq_one_letter_code
_entity_poly.pdbx_strand_id
1 'polypeptide(L)'
;MTRPLPVLLSRLYKTILRTFPAEFQADFGEEMVELFGERLAEAEKQGAWAVIRLCSQEVGHWPVALLRLHFYHWQKKRRHVARFLVYVSRKSFFGIPSQANDGRFSFHQLLLEIIPFLFTTLLICLLTYWPPAETYDLTDISLLWAGVGPLLGLLLGLAKSMPRWAYPYGGLLVGYTLWLAIDQRLVWLWVLLVLTAVSLIILAVVVHRQGQPLPKFFQRIGASAALDWTRLSFGLFGTAPLFILAAFDNAFLNQRTAYLALALLVMVVTAGVYGRCQRQDRQLAALLGGTTLLFIPALMDHVYWQSWGGSIVWLLALWAWMITLLLLPLLTVPTQLITLELLTGRRSKE
;
A
#
# COMPACT_ATOMS: atom_id res chain seq x y z
N MET A 1 64.53 -13.40 -25.31
CA MET A 1 63.77 -14.22 -24.33
C MET A 1 62.94 -13.28 -23.44
N THR A 2 61.78 -12.82 -23.91
CA THR A 2 60.89 -11.92 -23.14
C THR A 2 59.46 -12.06 -23.68
N ARG A 3 58.72 -13.12 -23.30
CA ARG A 3 57.25 -13.19 -23.48
C ARG A 3 56.46 -13.84 -22.32
N PRO A 4 56.84 -13.70 -21.03
CA PRO A 4 55.99 -14.21 -19.94
C PRO A 4 54.73 -13.34 -19.71
N LEU A 5 54.71 -12.09 -20.17
CA LEU A 5 53.69 -11.10 -19.81
C LEU A 5 52.28 -11.36 -20.40
N PRO A 6 52.10 -11.62 -21.71
CA PRO A 6 50.75 -11.85 -22.26
C PRO A 6 50.10 -13.12 -21.72
N VAL A 7 50.90 -14.17 -21.49
CA VAL A 7 50.43 -15.41 -20.87
C VAL A 7 49.96 -15.17 -19.44
N LEU A 8 50.68 -14.32 -18.67
CA LEU A 8 50.32 -13.98 -17.31
C LEU A 8 49.05 -13.14 -17.24
N LEU A 9 48.89 -12.16 -18.14
CA LEU A 9 47.69 -11.33 -18.24
C LEU A 9 46.45 -12.14 -18.65
N SER A 10 46.58 -13.05 -19.61
CA SER A 10 45.49 -13.95 -20.01
C SER A 10 45.07 -14.87 -18.84
N ARG A 11 46.02 -15.40 -18.06
CA ARG A 11 45.71 -16.21 -16.86
C ARG A 11 45.00 -15.38 -15.79
N LEU A 12 45.41 -14.14 -15.59
CA LEU A 12 44.77 -13.23 -14.64
C LEU A 12 43.34 -12.89 -15.08
N TYR A 13 43.14 -12.61 -16.38
CA TYR A 13 41.81 -12.40 -16.96
C TYR A 13 40.90 -13.63 -16.84
N LYS A 14 41.43 -14.84 -17.05
CA LYS A 14 40.69 -16.09 -16.82
C LYS A 14 40.30 -16.27 -15.34
N THR A 15 41.12 -15.76 -14.42
CA THR A 15 40.81 -15.80 -12.97
C THR A 15 39.71 -14.81 -12.61
N ILE A 16 39.74 -13.62 -13.21
CA ILE A 16 38.69 -12.59 -13.12
C ILE A 16 37.36 -13.15 -13.65
N LEU A 17 37.37 -13.82 -14.80
CA LEU A 17 36.16 -14.42 -15.38
C LEU A 17 35.48 -15.45 -14.46
N ARG A 18 36.22 -16.10 -13.56
CA ARG A 18 35.65 -17.06 -12.59
C ARG A 18 34.67 -16.43 -11.61
N THR A 19 34.67 -15.10 -11.44
CA THR A 19 33.70 -14.43 -10.55
C THR A 19 32.34 -14.19 -11.22
N PHE A 20 32.21 -14.40 -12.53
CA PHE A 20 30.93 -14.28 -13.23
C PHE A 20 30.02 -15.49 -12.94
N PRO A 21 28.71 -15.43 -13.19
CA PRO A 21 27.83 -16.58 -13.07
C PRO A 21 28.26 -17.74 -13.98
N ALA A 22 28.16 -19.00 -13.50
CA ALA A 22 28.63 -20.18 -14.23
C ALA A 22 27.96 -20.36 -15.60
N GLU A 23 26.66 -20.04 -15.74
CA GLU A 23 25.95 -20.06 -17.03
C GLU A 23 26.58 -19.10 -18.03
N PHE A 24 26.90 -17.87 -17.60
CA PHE A 24 27.54 -16.87 -18.46
C PHE A 24 28.95 -17.28 -18.87
N GLN A 25 29.71 -17.91 -17.95
CA GLN A 25 31.03 -18.43 -18.26
C GLN A 25 30.97 -19.58 -19.29
N ALA A 26 29.94 -20.43 -19.23
CA ALA A 26 29.76 -21.51 -20.19
C ALA A 26 29.43 -20.99 -21.60
N ASP A 27 28.64 -19.93 -21.68
CA ASP A 27 28.19 -19.38 -22.97
C ASP A 27 29.23 -18.44 -23.61
N PHE A 28 29.93 -17.61 -22.82
CA PHE A 28 30.75 -16.51 -23.32
C PHE A 28 32.19 -16.51 -22.79
N GLY A 29 32.55 -17.42 -21.89
CA GLY A 29 33.85 -17.39 -21.20
C GLY A 29 35.03 -17.60 -22.14
N GLU A 30 34.92 -18.52 -23.10
CA GLU A 30 36.00 -18.78 -24.07
C GLU A 30 36.16 -17.61 -25.06
N GLU A 31 35.05 -17.13 -25.62
CA GLU A 31 35.02 -15.98 -26.54
C GLU A 31 35.63 -14.72 -25.91
N MET A 32 35.32 -14.43 -24.64
CA MET A 32 35.89 -13.27 -23.93
C MET A 32 37.41 -13.41 -23.72
N VAL A 33 37.92 -14.61 -23.46
CA VAL A 33 39.38 -14.84 -23.33
C VAL A 33 40.09 -14.70 -24.67
N GLU A 34 39.47 -15.21 -25.75
CA GLU A 34 40.00 -15.11 -27.10
C GLU A 34 40.05 -13.64 -27.57
N LEU A 35 38.94 -12.91 -27.46
CA LEU A 35 38.85 -11.49 -27.80
C LEU A 35 39.83 -10.63 -26.99
N PHE A 36 40.00 -10.93 -25.69
CA PHE A 36 41.00 -10.25 -24.88
C PHE A 36 42.42 -10.57 -25.35
N GLY A 37 42.69 -11.83 -25.72
CA GLY A 37 43.97 -12.26 -26.28
C GLY A 37 44.33 -11.56 -27.59
N GLU A 38 43.37 -11.43 -28.51
CA GLU A 38 43.54 -10.72 -29.77
C GLU A 38 43.85 -9.22 -29.55
N ARG A 39 43.04 -8.55 -28.72
CA ARG A 39 43.25 -7.13 -28.36
C ARG A 39 44.59 -6.91 -27.67
N LEU A 40 45.01 -7.85 -26.83
CA LEU A 40 46.28 -7.78 -26.13
C LEU A 40 47.46 -7.91 -27.10
N ALA A 41 47.38 -8.82 -28.08
CA ALA A 41 48.39 -8.99 -29.12
C ALA A 41 48.49 -7.75 -30.03
N GLU A 42 47.36 -7.10 -30.33
CA GLU A 42 47.34 -5.84 -31.08
C GLU A 42 47.93 -4.67 -30.27
N ALA A 43 47.55 -4.55 -29.00
CA ALA A 43 48.11 -3.54 -28.10
C ALA A 43 49.62 -3.73 -27.89
N GLU A 44 50.12 -4.96 -27.87
CA GLU A 44 51.55 -5.26 -27.79
C GLU A 44 52.32 -4.68 -28.99
N LYS A 45 51.76 -4.75 -30.20
CA LYS A 45 52.36 -4.14 -31.41
C LYS A 45 52.42 -2.61 -31.33
N GLN A 46 51.50 -2.00 -30.59
CA GLN A 46 51.42 -0.55 -30.40
C GLN A 46 52.30 -0.05 -29.22
N GLY A 47 52.84 -0.96 -28.41
CA GLY A 47 53.78 -0.67 -27.32
C GLY A 47 53.17 -0.78 -25.92
N ALA A 48 54.03 -0.68 -24.90
CA ALA A 48 53.67 -0.96 -23.51
C ALA A 48 52.52 -0.08 -22.96
N TRP A 49 52.44 1.18 -23.39
CA TRP A 49 51.36 2.08 -22.97
C TRP A 49 49.98 1.65 -23.47
N ALA A 50 49.89 1.09 -24.69
CA ALA A 50 48.63 0.57 -25.22
C ALA A 50 48.16 -0.64 -24.40
N VAL A 51 49.08 -1.52 -23.99
CA VAL A 51 48.79 -2.67 -23.13
C VAL A 51 48.25 -2.23 -21.76
N ILE A 52 48.92 -1.27 -21.11
CA ILE A 52 48.47 -0.74 -19.81
C ILE A 52 47.08 -0.09 -19.93
N ARG A 53 46.84 0.68 -21.00
CA ARG A 53 45.56 1.32 -21.27
C ARG A 53 44.45 0.31 -21.51
N LEU A 54 44.71 -0.74 -22.28
CA LEU A 54 43.74 -1.82 -22.50
C LEU A 54 43.38 -2.51 -21.18
N CYS A 55 44.40 -2.86 -20.38
CA CYS A 55 44.18 -3.52 -19.10
C CYS A 55 43.37 -2.65 -18.13
N SER A 56 43.63 -1.34 -18.07
CA SER A 56 42.88 -0.44 -17.19
C SER A 56 41.43 -0.24 -17.64
N GLN A 57 41.18 -0.21 -18.95
CA GLN A 57 39.82 -0.14 -19.50
C GLN A 57 39.00 -1.41 -19.18
N GLU A 58 39.58 -2.59 -19.37
CA GLU A 58 38.90 -3.86 -19.06
C GLU A 58 38.62 -3.99 -17.56
N VAL A 59 39.58 -3.66 -16.70
CA VAL A 59 39.38 -3.65 -15.23
C VAL A 59 38.35 -2.60 -14.80
N GLY A 60 38.32 -1.43 -15.44
CA GLY A 60 37.37 -0.36 -15.11
C GLY A 60 35.93 -0.66 -15.48
N HIS A 61 35.68 -1.41 -16.55
CA HIS A 61 34.32 -1.77 -16.99
C HIS A 61 33.75 -3.00 -16.28
N TRP A 62 34.63 -3.85 -15.73
CA TRP A 62 34.24 -5.10 -15.11
C TRP A 62 33.23 -4.99 -13.95
N PRO A 63 33.37 -4.06 -12.96
CA PRO A 63 32.44 -3.98 -11.83
C PRO A 63 31.00 -3.70 -12.27
N VAL A 64 30.84 -2.81 -13.26
CA VAL A 64 29.52 -2.42 -13.78
C VAL A 64 28.90 -3.58 -14.57
N ALA A 65 29.69 -4.27 -15.39
CA ALA A 65 29.22 -5.43 -16.14
C ALA A 65 28.78 -6.57 -15.21
N LEU A 66 29.57 -6.84 -14.16
CA LEU A 66 29.29 -7.89 -13.18
C LEU A 66 28.03 -7.58 -12.37
N LEU A 67 27.85 -6.33 -11.92
CA LEU A 67 26.63 -5.88 -11.24
C LEU A 67 25.39 -6.04 -12.13
N ARG A 68 25.47 -5.63 -13.41
CA ARG A 68 24.36 -5.77 -14.36
C ARG A 68 23.99 -7.23 -14.58
N LEU A 69 24.96 -8.12 -14.75
CA LEU A 69 24.73 -9.54 -14.94
C LEU A 69 24.13 -10.21 -13.70
N HIS A 70 24.64 -9.92 -12.51
CA HIS A 70 24.04 -10.42 -11.26
C HIS A 70 22.62 -9.89 -11.07
N PHE A 71 22.37 -8.61 -11.36
CA PHE A 71 21.04 -8.02 -11.25
C PHE A 71 20.06 -8.65 -12.25
N TYR A 72 20.47 -8.85 -13.50
CA TYR A 72 19.67 -9.51 -14.52
C TYR A 72 19.33 -10.95 -14.13
N HIS A 73 20.32 -11.71 -13.65
CA HIS A 73 20.13 -13.09 -13.25
C HIS A 73 19.24 -13.20 -12.00
N TRP A 74 19.42 -12.31 -11.02
CA TRP A 74 18.53 -12.17 -9.86
C TRP A 74 17.09 -11.85 -10.28
N GLN A 75 16.90 -10.93 -11.23
CA GLN A 75 15.59 -10.58 -11.74
C GLN A 75 14.93 -11.74 -12.51
N LYS A 76 15.70 -12.49 -13.31
CA LYS A 76 15.23 -13.69 -14.04
C LYS A 76 14.78 -14.79 -13.07
N LYS A 77 15.60 -15.07 -12.05
CA LYS A 77 15.29 -16.00 -10.95
C LYS A 77 14.00 -15.60 -10.22
N ARG A 78 13.88 -14.33 -9.83
CA ARG A 78 12.67 -13.77 -9.20
C ARG A 78 11.40 -13.96 -10.05
N ARG A 79 11.50 -13.81 -11.39
CA ARG A 79 10.36 -14.05 -12.31
C ARG A 79 9.98 -15.53 -12.44
N HIS A 80 10.94 -16.45 -12.34
CA HIS A 80 10.65 -17.89 -12.33
C HIS A 80 9.99 -18.33 -11.03
N VAL A 81 10.51 -17.87 -9.89
CA VAL A 81 9.91 -18.11 -8.58
C VAL A 81 8.50 -17.53 -8.52
N ALA A 82 8.28 -16.31 -9.01
CA ALA A 82 6.94 -15.72 -9.08
C ALA A 82 5.97 -16.56 -9.94
N ARG A 83 6.39 -17.05 -11.11
CA ARG A 83 5.56 -17.93 -11.95
C ARG A 83 5.26 -19.28 -11.29
N PHE A 84 6.25 -19.86 -10.60
CA PHE A 84 6.07 -21.11 -9.86
C PHE A 84 5.14 -20.94 -8.67
N LEU A 85 5.28 -19.85 -7.90
CA LEU A 85 4.38 -19.53 -6.79
C LEU A 85 2.94 -19.29 -7.27
N VAL A 86 2.77 -18.62 -8.41
CA VAL A 86 1.45 -18.45 -9.05
C VAL A 86 0.88 -19.81 -9.47
N TYR A 87 1.69 -20.71 -10.04
CA TYR A 87 1.24 -22.05 -10.45
C TYR A 87 0.85 -22.94 -9.26
N VAL A 88 1.67 -22.97 -8.21
CA VAL A 88 1.42 -23.76 -7.00
C VAL A 88 0.22 -23.22 -6.21
N SER A 89 0.08 -21.90 -6.12
CA SER A 89 -1.09 -21.26 -5.50
C SER A 89 -2.39 -21.54 -6.27
N ARG A 90 -2.31 -21.70 -7.60
CA ARG A 90 -3.48 -22.01 -8.45
C ARG A 90 -4.02 -23.43 -8.30
N LYS A 91 -3.20 -24.39 -7.85
CA LYS A 91 -3.57 -25.81 -7.79
C LYS A 91 -4.04 -26.26 -6.41
N SER A 92 -3.81 -25.47 -5.35
CA SER A 92 -4.16 -25.83 -3.96
C SER A 92 -5.38 -25.10 -3.37
N PHE A 93 -5.88 -24.03 -4.00
CA PHE A 93 -7.02 -23.26 -3.47
C PHE A 93 -8.34 -23.62 -4.16
N PHE A 94 -9.01 -24.64 -3.64
CA PHE A 94 -10.42 -24.92 -3.93
C PHE A 94 -11.29 -23.68 -3.61
N GLY A 95 -11.84 -23.05 -4.65
CA GLY A 95 -13.02 -22.19 -4.54
C GLY A 95 -12.80 -20.69 -4.26
N ILE A 96 -11.57 -20.18 -4.17
CA ILE A 96 -11.35 -18.73 -4.14
C ILE A 96 -11.46 -18.20 -5.58
N PRO A 97 -12.42 -17.31 -5.90
CA PRO A 97 -12.55 -16.76 -7.24
C PRO A 97 -11.23 -16.11 -7.66
N SER A 98 -10.77 -16.43 -8.88
CA SER A 98 -9.47 -15.96 -9.36
C SER A 98 -9.34 -14.44 -9.25
N GLN A 99 -8.21 -13.96 -8.72
CA GLN A 99 -7.81 -12.53 -8.69
C GLN A 99 -8.01 -11.78 -10.03
N ALA A 100 -8.11 -12.51 -11.15
CA ALA A 100 -8.34 -11.96 -12.48
C ALA A 100 -9.64 -11.14 -12.63
N ASN A 101 -10.61 -11.30 -11.72
CA ASN A 101 -11.88 -10.55 -11.74
C ASN A 101 -12.08 -9.70 -10.47
N ASP A 102 -11.03 -9.06 -9.98
CA ASP A 102 -11.08 -8.11 -8.85
C ASP A 102 -11.95 -6.85 -9.15
N GLY A 103 -12.50 -6.77 -10.37
CA GLY A 103 -13.50 -5.81 -10.84
C GLY A 103 -13.06 -4.34 -10.82
N ARG A 104 -11.76 -4.08 -10.63
CA ARG A 104 -11.16 -2.73 -10.61
C ARG A 104 -11.42 -1.89 -11.87
N PHE A 105 -11.70 -2.53 -13.00
CA PHE A 105 -12.06 -1.83 -14.25
C PHE A 105 -13.55 -1.63 -14.43
N SER A 106 -14.38 -2.28 -13.60
CA SER A 106 -15.82 -2.10 -13.63
C SER A 106 -16.16 -0.75 -13.03
N PHE A 107 -16.73 0.12 -13.85
CA PHE A 107 -17.26 1.41 -13.40
C PHE A 107 -18.28 1.24 -12.26
N HIS A 108 -19.08 0.17 -12.29
CA HIS A 108 -20.04 -0.13 -11.22
C HIS A 108 -19.36 -0.37 -9.87
N GLN A 109 -18.22 -1.05 -9.85
CA GLN A 109 -17.50 -1.29 -8.61
C GLN A 109 -16.89 -0.02 -8.05
N LEU A 110 -16.32 0.82 -8.92
CA LEU A 110 -15.83 2.14 -8.53
C LEU A 110 -16.96 3.00 -7.94
N LEU A 111 -18.14 2.98 -8.58
CA LEU A 111 -19.30 3.72 -8.08
C LEU A 111 -19.69 3.23 -6.68
N LEU A 112 -19.74 1.91 -6.45
CA LEU A 112 -20.01 1.33 -5.13
C LEU A 112 -18.96 1.73 -4.08
N GLU A 113 -17.68 1.81 -4.45
CA GLU A 113 -16.60 2.25 -3.55
C GLU A 113 -16.71 3.73 -3.17
N ILE A 114 -17.22 4.57 -4.09
CA ILE A 114 -17.37 6.01 -3.87
C ILE A 114 -18.70 6.36 -3.15
N ILE A 115 -19.76 5.56 -3.33
CA ILE A 115 -21.08 5.79 -2.73
C ILE A 115 -21.06 6.18 -1.25
N PRO A 116 -20.35 5.47 -0.33
CA PRO A 116 -20.36 5.86 1.08
C PRO A 116 -19.84 7.29 1.30
N PHE A 117 -18.82 7.69 0.54
CA PHE A 117 -18.26 9.05 0.60
C PHE A 117 -19.19 10.07 -0.06
N LEU A 118 -19.74 9.77 -1.24
CA LEU A 118 -20.65 10.65 -1.95
C LEU A 118 -21.92 10.92 -1.13
N PHE A 119 -22.52 9.87 -0.57
CA PHE A 119 -23.72 9.97 0.25
C PHE A 119 -23.46 10.79 1.51
N THR A 120 -22.33 10.54 2.17
CA THR A 120 -21.89 11.32 3.33
C THR A 120 -21.64 12.78 2.98
N THR A 121 -20.94 13.05 1.88
CA THR A 121 -20.69 14.42 1.39
C THR A 121 -22.01 15.14 1.12
N LEU A 122 -22.95 14.50 0.41
CA LEU A 122 -24.24 15.09 0.10
C LEU A 122 -25.04 15.35 1.37
N LEU A 123 -25.04 14.43 2.33
CA LEU A 123 -25.73 14.61 3.60
C LEU A 123 -25.13 15.75 4.41
N ILE A 124 -23.81 15.79 4.60
CA ILE A 124 -23.14 16.87 5.34
C ILE A 124 -23.43 18.21 4.65
N CYS A 125 -23.30 18.28 3.33
CA CYS A 125 -23.64 19.50 2.59
C CYS A 125 -25.12 19.88 2.76
N LEU A 126 -26.05 18.92 2.73
CA LEU A 126 -27.46 19.20 2.94
C LEU A 126 -27.69 19.73 4.37
N LEU A 127 -27.12 19.09 5.39
CA LEU A 127 -27.25 19.52 6.79
C LEU A 127 -26.58 20.89 7.05
N THR A 128 -25.52 21.24 6.34
CA THR A 128 -24.79 22.51 6.54
C THR A 128 -25.34 23.67 5.69
N TYR A 129 -25.73 23.42 4.44
CA TYR A 129 -26.10 24.48 3.49
C TYR A 129 -27.61 24.62 3.24
N TRP A 130 -28.41 23.58 3.54
CA TRP A 130 -29.86 23.70 3.46
C TRP A 130 -30.36 24.59 4.61
N PRO A 131 -31.37 25.46 4.41
CA PRO A 131 -31.89 26.32 5.47
C PRO A 131 -32.25 25.52 6.73
N PRO A 132 -32.00 26.08 7.93
CA PRO A 132 -32.24 25.40 9.19
C PRO A 132 -33.72 25.10 9.27
N ALA A 133 -34.06 23.83 9.09
CA ALA A 133 -35.33 23.35 9.58
C ALA A 133 -35.15 23.27 11.10
N GLU A 134 -35.65 24.28 11.81
CA GLU A 134 -35.74 24.33 13.28
C GLU A 134 -36.50 23.14 13.90
N THR A 135 -36.87 22.14 13.10
CA THR A 135 -37.81 21.06 13.40
C THR A 135 -37.22 19.64 13.28
N TYR A 136 -36.00 19.45 12.76
CA TYR A 136 -35.43 18.09 12.69
C TYR A 136 -34.48 17.83 13.84
N ASP A 137 -34.78 16.79 14.62
CA ASP A 137 -33.85 16.25 15.58
C ASP A 137 -32.67 15.62 14.82
N LEU A 138 -31.54 16.33 14.80
CA LEU A 138 -30.31 15.90 14.13
C LEU A 138 -29.80 14.57 14.69
N THR A 139 -30.21 14.20 15.91
CA THR A 139 -29.81 12.91 16.50
C THR A 139 -30.38 11.73 15.72
N ASP A 140 -31.66 11.76 15.33
CA ASP A 140 -32.30 10.70 14.54
C ASP A 140 -31.66 10.52 13.16
N ILE A 141 -31.36 11.64 12.49
CA ILE A 141 -30.70 11.62 11.17
C ILE A 141 -29.28 11.07 11.31
N SER A 142 -28.55 11.45 12.36
CA SER A 142 -27.20 10.97 12.62
C SER A 142 -27.16 9.47 12.92
N LEU A 143 -28.13 8.94 13.66
CA LEU A 143 -28.21 7.52 14.00
C LEU A 143 -28.48 6.66 12.76
N LEU A 144 -29.44 7.08 11.93
CA LEU A 144 -29.80 6.36 10.72
C LEU A 144 -28.63 6.38 9.71
N TRP A 145 -27.98 7.53 9.55
CA TRP A 145 -26.87 7.71 8.60
C TRP A 145 -25.56 7.08 9.06
N ALA A 146 -25.11 7.34 10.28
CA ALA A 146 -23.79 6.93 10.74
C ALA A 146 -23.77 5.54 11.41
N GLY A 147 -24.94 5.08 11.88
CA GLY A 147 -25.12 3.76 12.47
C GLY A 147 -25.69 2.74 11.48
N VAL A 148 -26.97 2.89 11.13
CA VAL A 148 -27.74 1.86 10.42
C VAL A 148 -27.24 1.64 8.98
N GLY A 149 -27.06 2.71 8.20
CA GLY A 149 -26.59 2.61 6.82
C GLY A 149 -25.24 1.87 6.69
N PRO A 150 -24.20 2.29 7.41
CA PRO A 150 -22.90 1.61 7.42
C PRO A 150 -22.96 0.18 7.92
N LEU A 151 -23.78 -0.11 8.93
CA LEU A 151 -23.99 -1.48 9.39
C LEU A 151 -24.58 -2.36 8.28
N LEU A 152 -25.63 -1.90 7.60
CA LEU A 152 -26.23 -2.64 6.48
C LEU A 152 -25.26 -2.82 5.31
N GLY A 153 -24.51 -1.77 4.95
CA GLY A 153 -23.47 -1.82 3.93
C GLY A 153 -22.39 -2.86 4.26
N LEU A 154 -21.93 -2.90 5.52
CA LEU A 154 -20.96 -3.87 5.99
C LEU A 154 -21.52 -5.29 5.99
N LEU A 155 -22.76 -5.51 6.46
CA LEU A 155 -23.44 -6.82 6.44
C LEU A 155 -23.64 -7.35 5.01
N LEU A 156 -24.06 -6.49 4.08
CA LEU A 156 -24.16 -6.84 2.65
C LEU A 156 -22.78 -7.18 2.06
N GLY A 157 -21.74 -6.44 2.46
CA GLY A 157 -20.37 -6.73 2.11
C GLY A 157 -19.93 -8.10 2.59
N LEU A 158 -20.18 -8.42 3.86
CA LEU A 158 -19.87 -9.70 4.48
C LEU A 158 -20.59 -10.87 3.78
N ALA A 159 -21.86 -10.68 3.41
CA ALA A 159 -22.62 -11.65 2.62
C ALA A 159 -21.95 -11.93 1.28
N LYS A 160 -21.37 -10.90 0.64
CA LYS A 160 -20.64 -10.96 -0.65
C LYS A 160 -19.12 -11.14 -0.53
N SER A 161 -18.63 -11.69 0.59
CA SER A 161 -17.20 -11.98 0.81
C SER A 161 -16.30 -10.74 0.90
N MET A 162 -16.79 -9.67 1.52
CA MET A 162 -16.06 -8.42 1.79
C MET A 162 -15.45 -7.80 0.52
N PRO A 163 -16.28 -7.41 -0.46
CA PRO A 163 -15.82 -6.61 -1.58
C PRO A 163 -15.27 -5.27 -1.08
N ARG A 164 -14.42 -4.63 -1.89
CA ARG A 164 -13.71 -3.39 -1.53
C ARG A 164 -14.62 -2.26 -1.04
N TRP A 165 -15.79 -2.11 -1.66
CA TRP A 165 -16.77 -1.10 -1.29
C TRP A 165 -17.33 -1.26 0.12
N ALA A 166 -17.22 -2.44 0.73
CA ALA A 166 -17.70 -2.70 2.09
C ALA A 166 -16.81 -2.05 3.16
N TYR A 167 -15.53 -1.83 2.86
CA TYR A 167 -14.55 -1.38 3.85
C TYR A 167 -14.82 0.04 4.39
N PRO A 168 -15.12 1.06 3.55
CA PRO A 168 -15.43 2.40 4.04
C PRO A 168 -16.60 2.44 5.03
N TYR A 169 -17.60 1.57 4.87
CA TYR A 169 -18.70 1.46 5.83
C TYR A 169 -18.24 0.98 7.20
N GLY A 170 -17.28 0.05 7.25
CA GLY A 170 -16.63 -0.34 8.50
C GLY A 170 -15.91 0.83 9.17
N GLY A 171 -15.19 1.65 8.39
CA GLY A 171 -14.58 2.88 8.90
C GLY A 171 -15.57 3.88 9.46
N LEU A 172 -16.63 4.18 8.71
CA LEU A 172 -17.71 5.06 9.16
C LEU A 172 -18.28 4.60 10.49
N LEU A 173 -18.57 3.29 10.63
CA LEU A 173 -19.09 2.70 11.87
C LEU A 173 -18.08 2.83 13.04
N VAL A 174 -16.79 2.58 12.78
CA VAL A 174 -15.73 2.73 13.78
C VAL A 174 -15.61 4.18 14.24
N GLY A 175 -15.64 5.14 13.32
CA GLY A 175 -15.58 6.55 13.67
C GLY A 175 -16.84 7.02 14.41
N TYR A 176 -18.03 6.53 14.02
CA TYR A 176 -19.27 6.90 14.68
C TYR A 176 -19.34 6.34 16.11
N THR A 177 -18.95 5.09 16.30
CA THR A 177 -18.86 4.50 17.64
C THR A 177 -17.80 5.18 18.50
N LEU A 178 -16.71 5.68 17.90
CA LEU A 178 -15.73 6.51 18.62
C LEU A 178 -16.36 7.82 19.09
N TRP A 179 -17.09 8.51 18.21
CA TRP A 179 -17.79 9.74 18.54
C TRP A 179 -18.75 9.54 19.73
N LEU A 180 -19.59 8.50 19.67
CA LEU A 180 -20.48 8.13 20.78
C LEU A 180 -19.70 7.79 22.05
N ALA A 181 -18.57 7.09 21.95
CA ALA A 181 -17.74 6.76 23.10
C ALA A 181 -17.10 7.99 23.74
N ILE A 182 -16.74 9.01 22.95
CA ILE A 182 -16.24 10.29 23.47
C ILE A 182 -17.35 11.01 24.23
N ASP A 183 -18.52 11.15 23.60
CA ASP A 183 -19.69 11.81 24.19
C ASP A 183 -20.10 11.18 25.54
N GLN A 184 -20.15 9.84 25.57
CA GLN A 184 -20.52 9.07 26.77
C GLN A 184 -19.36 8.85 27.76
N ARG A 185 -18.16 9.38 27.49
CA ARG A 185 -16.94 9.17 28.29
C ARG A 185 -16.53 7.69 28.44
N LEU A 186 -16.85 6.85 27.45
CA LEU A 186 -16.55 5.41 27.37
C LEU A 186 -15.39 5.09 26.42
N VAL A 187 -14.49 6.04 26.15
CA VAL A 187 -13.37 5.89 25.19
C VAL A 187 -12.51 4.66 25.49
N TRP A 188 -12.25 4.34 26.76
CA TRP A 188 -11.44 3.19 27.14
C TRP A 188 -12.07 1.85 26.73
N LEU A 189 -13.40 1.69 26.86
CA LEU A 189 -14.13 0.51 26.39
C LEU A 189 -14.05 0.40 24.87
N TRP A 190 -14.21 1.53 24.18
CA TRP A 190 -14.09 1.58 22.73
C TRP A 190 -12.69 1.14 22.27
N VAL A 191 -11.62 1.63 22.93
CA VAL A 191 -10.25 1.22 22.63
C VAL A 191 -10.08 -0.28 22.84
N LEU A 192 -10.60 -0.84 23.93
CA LEU A 192 -10.56 -2.29 24.19
C LEU A 192 -11.27 -3.09 23.09
N LEU A 193 -12.44 -2.64 22.65
CA LEU A 193 -13.21 -3.28 21.58
C LEU A 193 -12.47 -3.24 20.23
N VAL A 194 -11.90 -2.09 19.87
CA VAL A 194 -11.13 -1.95 18.62
C VAL A 194 -9.87 -2.81 18.66
N LEU A 195 -9.13 -2.81 19.77
CA LEU A 195 -7.96 -3.67 19.93
C LEU A 195 -8.35 -5.14 19.79
N THR A 196 -9.45 -5.57 20.42
CA THR A 196 -9.97 -6.93 20.31
C THR A 196 -10.33 -7.27 18.86
N ALA A 197 -11.03 -6.38 18.16
CA ALA A 197 -11.40 -6.57 16.76
C ALA A 197 -10.17 -6.67 15.84
N VAL A 198 -9.16 -5.80 16.04
CA VAL A 198 -7.90 -5.84 15.30
C VAL A 198 -7.15 -7.13 15.57
N SER A 199 -7.06 -7.56 16.83
CA SER A 199 -6.45 -8.85 17.21
C SER A 199 -7.16 -10.04 16.54
N LEU A 200 -8.50 -10.03 16.48
CA LEU A 200 -9.28 -11.05 15.79
C LEU A 200 -9.04 -11.04 14.27
N ILE A 201 -8.90 -9.87 13.65
CA ILE A 201 -8.57 -9.76 12.22
C ILE A 201 -7.17 -10.32 11.96
N ILE A 202 -6.17 -9.97 12.78
CA ILE A 202 -4.81 -10.49 12.68
C ILE A 202 -4.83 -12.02 12.83
N LEU A 203 -5.51 -12.53 13.87
CA LEU A 203 -5.66 -13.97 14.09
C LEU A 203 -6.34 -14.65 12.89
N ALA A 204 -7.40 -14.06 12.35
CA ALA A 204 -8.08 -14.59 11.17
C ALA A 204 -7.15 -14.66 9.94
N VAL A 205 -6.30 -13.65 9.73
CA VAL A 205 -5.30 -13.64 8.65
C VAL A 205 -4.25 -14.74 8.86
N VAL A 206 -3.74 -14.88 10.09
CA VAL A 206 -2.71 -15.90 10.42
C VAL A 206 -3.27 -17.31 10.28
N VAL A 207 -4.41 -17.60 10.89
CA VAL A 207 -5.03 -18.93 10.88
C VAL A 207 -5.50 -19.31 9.47
N HIS A 208 -6.03 -18.36 8.69
CA HIS A 208 -6.38 -18.60 7.29
C HIS A 208 -5.17 -19.06 6.46
N ARG A 209 -3.99 -18.46 6.69
CA ARG A 209 -2.75 -18.87 6.00
C ARG A 209 -2.24 -20.24 6.41
N GLN A 210 -2.50 -20.65 7.65
CA GLN A 210 -2.16 -21.99 8.13
C GLN A 210 -3.09 -23.08 7.56
N GLY A 211 -4.11 -22.71 6.78
CA GLY A 211 -5.07 -23.65 6.19
C GLY A 211 -6.03 -24.25 7.22
N GLN A 212 -6.09 -23.69 8.43
CA GLN A 212 -6.98 -24.16 9.47
C GLN A 212 -8.43 -23.68 9.23
N PRO A 213 -9.44 -24.51 9.59
CA PRO A 213 -10.83 -24.17 9.37
C PRO A 213 -11.29 -23.08 10.36
N LEU A 214 -11.32 -21.82 9.91
CA LEU A 214 -12.02 -20.75 10.62
C LEU A 214 -13.52 -20.75 10.31
N PRO A 215 -14.38 -20.14 11.14
CA PRO A 215 -15.74 -19.80 10.74
C PRO A 215 -15.75 -19.02 9.42
N LYS A 216 -16.72 -19.29 8.53
CA LYS A 216 -16.80 -18.69 7.18
C LYS A 216 -16.66 -17.16 7.19
N PHE A 217 -17.17 -16.51 8.25
CA PHE A 217 -17.03 -15.08 8.47
C PHE A 217 -15.55 -14.62 8.52
N PHE A 218 -14.76 -15.20 9.42
CA PHE A 218 -13.35 -14.87 9.61
C PHE A 218 -12.50 -15.30 8.41
N GLN A 219 -12.85 -16.41 7.75
CA GLN A 219 -12.18 -16.82 6.51
C GLN A 219 -12.30 -15.74 5.42
N ARG A 220 -13.49 -15.14 5.25
CA ARG A 220 -13.72 -14.11 4.23
C ARG A 220 -12.94 -12.82 4.53
N ILE A 221 -12.98 -12.36 5.77
CA ILE A 221 -12.23 -11.16 6.19
C ILE A 221 -10.73 -11.40 6.07
N GLY A 222 -10.24 -12.54 6.58
CA GLY A 222 -8.83 -12.93 6.51
C GLY A 222 -8.34 -13.07 5.08
N ALA A 223 -9.10 -13.73 4.20
CA ALA A 223 -8.76 -13.86 2.79
C ALA A 223 -8.70 -12.49 2.09
N SER A 224 -9.70 -11.62 2.30
CA SER A 224 -9.73 -10.29 1.67
C SER A 224 -8.59 -9.38 2.16
N ALA A 225 -8.29 -9.38 3.47
CA ALA A 225 -7.18 -8.63 4.04
C ALA A 225 -5.80 -9.18 3.62
N ALA A 226 -5.67 -10.50 3.47
CA ALA A 226 -4.45 -11.13 3.00
C ALA A 226 -4.17 -10.85 1.52
N LEU A 227 -5.20 -10.64 0.70
CA LEU A 227 -5.07 -10.29 -0.71
C LEU A 227 -4.58 -8.85 -0.90
N ASP A 228 -5.13 -7.90 -0.14
CA ASP A 228 -4.80 -6.49 -0.28
C ASP A 228 -4.99 -5.74 1.05
N TRP A 229 -3.89 -5.59 1.78
CA TRP A 229 -3.89 -4.94 3.09
C TRP A 229 -4.32 -3.46 3.02
N THR A 230 -4.14 -2.81 1.86
CA THR A 230 -4.57 -1.42 1.65
C THR A 230 -6.08 -1.25 1.76
N ARG A 231 -6.87 -2.33 1.64
CA ARG A 231 -8.32 -2.32 1.90
C ARG A 231 -8.64 -1.96 3.34
N LEU A 232 -7.81 -2.39 4.30
CA LEU A 232 -7.97 -1.99 5.70
C LEU A 232 -7.70 -0.50 5.88
N SER A 233 -6.64 0.03 5.24
CA SER A 233 -6.37 1.47 5.23
C SER A 233 -7.51 2.25 4.58
N PHE A 234 -8.07 1.78 3.46
CA PHE A 234 -9.24 2.39 2.84
C PHE A 234 -10.49 2.29 3.70
N GLY A 235 -10.63 1.20 4.45
CA GLY A 235 -11.64 1.06 5.49
C GLY A 235 -11.47 2.14 6.55
N LEU A 236 -10.27 2.32 7.10
CA LEU A 236 -9.98 3.39 8.06
C LEU A 236 -10.15 4.78 7.46
N PHE A 237 -9.85 4.98 6.16
CA PHE A 237 -10.17 6.23 5.47
C PHE A 237 -11.67 6.51 5.43
N GLY A 238 -12.53 5.50 5.61
CA GLY A 238 -13.96 5.68 5.84
C GLY A 238 -14.29 6.52 7.07
N THR A 239 -13.39 6.70 8.05
CA THR A 239 -13.59 7.62 9.18
C THR A 239 -13.42 9.09 8.79
N ALA A 240 -12.85 9.38 7.60
CA ALA A 240 -12.50 10.74 7.16
C ALA A 240 -13.63 11.76 7.30
N PRO A 241 -14.91 11.46 6.99
CA PRO A 241 -15.98 12.44 7.16
C PRO A 241 -16.14 12.95 8.59
N LEU A 242 -15.98 12.08 9.58
CA LEU A 242 -16.09 12.47 10.99
C LEU A 242 -14.88 13.28 11.43
N PHE A 243 -13.69 12.95 10.91
CA PHE A 243 -12.50 13.77 11.09
C PHE A 243 -12.66 15.14 10.44
N ILE A 244 -13.29 15.24 9.27
CA ILE A 244 -13.63 16.53 8.65
C ILE A 244 -14.60 17.31 9.55
N LEU A 245 -15.70 16.68 10.03
CA LEU A 245 -16.64 17.36 10.90
C LEU A 245 -15.99 17.89 12.18
N ALA A 246 -15.12 17.09 12.80
CA ALA A 246 -14.31 17.55 13.92
C ALA A 246 -13.41 18.71 13.47
N ALA A 247 -12.68 18.56 12.36
CA ALA A 247 -11.71 19.53 11.86
C ALA A 247 -12.32 20.92 11.64
N PHE A 248 -13.61 20.98 11.31
CA PHE A 248 -14.36 22.22 11.24
C PHE A 248 -15.25 22.34 12.49
N ASP A 249 -14.64 22.49 13.67
CA ASP A 249 -15.22 22.50 15.03
C ASP A 249 -16.48 23.40 15.22
N ASN A 250 -16.83 24.21 14.22
CA ASN A 250 -18.06 25.01 14.13
C ASN A 250 -18.74 25.00 12.75
N ALA A 251 -18.57 23.97 11.89
CA ALA A 251 -19.13 23.94 10.53
C ALA A 251 -20.64 24.22 10.48
N PHE A 252 -21.38 23.84 11.53
CA PHE A 252 -22.81 24.07 11.64
C PHE A 252 -23.19 25.49 12.13
N LEU A 253 -22.27 26.20 12.78
CA LEU A 253 -22.50 27.52 13.40
C LEU A 253 -21.80 28.66 12.63
N ASN A 254 -20.60 28.40 12.12
CA ASN A 254 -19.77 29.35 11.38
C ASN A 254 -19.99 29.18 9.87
N GLN A 255 -20.97 29.92 9.36
CA GLN A 255 -21.09 30.36 7.97
C GLN A 255 -20.56 29.39 6.89
N ARG A 256 -21.32 28.35 6.52
CA ARG A 256 -21.36 27.78 5.14
C ARG A 256 -20.05 27.90 4.34
N THR A 257 -18.91 27.48 4.88
CA THR A 257 -17.64 27.85 4.26
C THR A 257 -17.42 26.95 3.04
N ALA A 258 -17.03 27.52 1.91
CA ALA A 258 -16.75 26.73 0.71
C ALA A 258 -15.62 25.68 0.94
N TYR A 259 -14.81 25.89 1.99
CA TYR A 259 -13.74 25.00 2.41
C TYR A 259 -14.23 23.62 2.88
N LEU A 260 -15.36 23.55 3.59
CA LEU A 260 -15.94 22.26 3.99
C LEU A 260 -16.37 21.45 2.75
N ALA A 261 -17.13 22.07 1.85
CA ALA A 261 -17.54 21.43 0.59
C ALA A 261 -16.32 20.98 -0.24
N LEU A 262 -15.27 21.80 -0.28
CA LEU A 262 -14.02 21.46 -0.97
C LEU A 262 -13.34 20.24 -0.33
N ALA A 263 -13.23 20.18 1.00
CA ALA A 263 -12.67 19.01 1.71
C ALA A 263 -13.47 17.74 1.40
N LEU A 264 -14.81 17.81 1.44
CA LEU A 264 -15.69 16.70 1.11
C LEU A 264 -15.56 16.23 -0.35
N LEU A 265 -15.35 17.15 -1.30
CA LEU A 265 -15.06 16.80 -2.69
C LEU A 265 -13.71 16.12 -2.85
N VAL A 266 -12.67 16.63 -2.18
CA VAL A 266 -11.33 16.00 -2.15
C VAL A 266 -11.41 14.57 -1.62
N MET A 267 -12.24 14.30 -0.61
CA MET A 267 -12.49 12.96 -0.09
C MET A 267 -13.03 12.01 -1.15
N VAL A 268 -14.07 12.44 -1.89
CA VAL A 268 -14.71 11.67 -2.96
C VAL A 268 -13.72 11.40 -4.10
N VAL A 269 -12.96 12.41 -4.50
CA VAL A 269 -11.91 12.27 -5.52
C VAL A 269 -10.83 11.30 -5.06
N THR A 270 -10.41 11.38 -3.80
CA THR A 270 -9.41 10.47 -3.21
C THR A 270 -9.88 9.02 -3.26
N ALA A 271 -11.13 8.75 -2.87
CA ALA A 271 -11.72 7.41 -2.98
C ALA A 271 -11.75 6.92 -4.43
N GLY A 272 -12.08 7.80 -5.39
CA GLY A 272 -12.05 7.48 -6.81
C GLY A 272 -10.66 7.17 -7.36
N VAL A 273 -9.65 7.97 -7.00
CA VAL A 273 -8.25 7.74 -7.39
C VAL A 273 -7.74 6.44 -6.77
N TYR A 274 -8.05 6.18 -5.49
CA TYR A 274 -7.72 4.93 -4.82
C TYR A 274 -8.32 3.71 -5.57
N GLY A 275 -9.61 3.76 -5.92
CA GLY A 275 -10.30 2.66 -6.63
C GLY A 275 -9.71 2.38 -8.01
N ARG A 276 -9.15 3.40 -8.68
CA ARG A 276 -8.47 3.27 -9.99
C ARG A 276 -7.03 2.76 -9.89
N CYS A 277 -6.39 2.86 -8.73
CA CYS A 277 -5.01 2.45 -8.58
C CYS A 277 -4.88 0.92 -8.49
N GLN A 278 -4.00 0.34 -9.32
CA GLN A 278 -3.75 -1.11 -9.35
C GLN A 278 -2.66 -1.56 -8.37
N ARG A 279 -1.67 -0.70 -8.15
CA ARG A 279 -0.51 -1.00 -7.30
C ARG A 279 -0.73 -0.47 -5.89
N GLN A 280 -0.35 -1.27 -4.90
CA GLN A 280 -0.58 -0.98 -3.47
C GLN A 280 0.15 0.27 -2.98
N ASP A 281 1.35 0.52 -3.49
CA ASP A 281 2.13 1.75 -3.25
C ASP A 281 1.36 2.99 -3.70
N ARG A 282 0.76 2.97 -4.90
CA ARG A 282 -0.06 4.06 -5.44
C ARG A 282 -1.38 4.22 -4.69
N GLN A 283 -1.99 3.13 -4.28
CA GLN A 283 -3.19 3.15 -3.44
C GLN A 283 -2.90 3.84 -2.10
N LEU A 284 -1.83 3.45 -1.42
CA LEU A 284 -1.42 4.08 -0.18
C LEU A 284 -1.06 5.56 -0.38
N ALA A 285 -0.30 5.88 -1.43
CA ALA A 285 0.04 7.26 -1.77
C ALA A 285 -1.21 8.10 -2.04
N ALA A 286 -2.23 7.55 -2.71
CA ALA A 286 -3.52 8.22 -2.92
C ALA A 286 -4.22 8.50 -1.59
N LEU A 287 -4.26 7.55 -0.66
CA LEU A 287 -4.87 7.75 0.67
C LEU A 287 -4.11 8.78 1.50
N LEU A 288 -2.78 8.71 1.57
CA LEU A 288 -1.96 9.65 2.34
C LEU A 288 -2.00 11.06 1.73
N GLY A 289 -1.85 11.15 0.40
CA GLY A 289 -1.93 12.41 -0.32
C GLY A 289 -3.32 13.04 -0.22
N GLY A 290 -4.36 12.25 -0.42
CA GLY A 290 -5.75 12.69 -0.29
C GLY A 290 -6.10 13.13 1.13
N THR A 291 -5.62 12.42 2.14
CA THR A 291 -5.76 12.83 3.56
C THR A 291 -5.10 14.17 3.80
N THR A 292 -3.87 14.37 3.35
CA THR A 292 -3.18 15.66 3.49
C THR A 292 -3.92 16.78 2.76
N LEU A 293 -4.38 16.54 1.52
CA LEU A 293 -5.17 17.51 0.77
C LEU A 293 -6.52 17.83 1.43
N LEU A 294 -7.11 16.88 2.16
CA LEU A 294 -8.35 17.04 2.91
C LEU A 294 -8.23 18.11 4.01
N PHE A 295 -7.07 18.18 4.66
CA PHE A 295 -6.80 19.07 5.79
C PHE A 295 -6.37 20.48 5.35
N ILE A 296 -5.95 20.67 4.09
CA ILE A 296 -5.60 22.00 3.58
C ILE A 296 -6.80 22.96 3.65
N PRO A 297 -8.00 22.63 3.13
CA PRO A 297 -9.17 23.50 3.28
C PRO A 297 -9.52 23.80 4.75
N ALA A 298 -9.44 22.82 5.64
CA ALA A 298 -9.67 23.03 7.07
C ALA A 298 -8.66 24.02 7.67
N LEU A 299 -7.37 23.89 7.31
CA LEU A 299 -6.34 24.81 7.74
C LEU A 299 -6.59 26.23 7.22
N MET A 300 -6.98 26.37 5.94
CA MET A 300 -7.34 27.66 5.36
C MET A 300 -8.53 28.30 6.07
N ASP A 301 -9.54 27.49 6.43
CA ASP A 301 -10.72 27.93 7.18
C ASP A 301 -10.32 28.50 8.55
N HIS A 302 -9.49 27.77 9.31
CA HIS A 302 -8.97 28.23 10.60
C HIS A 302 -8.11 29.49 10.49
N VAL A 303 -7.24 29.58 9.48
CA VAL A 303 -6.40 30.78 9.25
C VAL A 303 -7.25 31.99 8.91
N TYR A 304 -8.37 31.81 8.20
CA TYR A 304 -9.25 32.89 7.81
C TYR A 304 -10.14 33.39 8.96
N TRP A 305 -10.71 32.47 9.77
CA TRP A 305 -11.74 32.82 10.75
C TRP A 305 -11.30 32.85 12.22
N GLN A 306 -10.19 32.22 12.59
CA GLN A 306 -9.77 32.12 14.00
C GLN A 306 -8.39 32.75 14.26
N SER A 307 -8.21 33.22 15.51
CA SER A 307 -6.92 33.70 15.99
C SER A 307 -5.90 32.56 16.04
N TRP A 308 -4.66 32.85 15.60
CA TRP A 308 -3.53 31.93 15.54
C TRP A 308 -3.27 31.21 16.87
N GLY A 309 -2.90 29.92 16.81
CA GLY A 309 -2.34 29.17 17.94
C GLY A 309 -2.99 27.80 18.16
N GLY A 310 -3.94 27.72 19.10
CA GLY A 310 -4.46 26.45 19.62
C GLY A 310 -5.18 25.58 18.59
N SER A 311 -5.94 26.18 17.68
CA SER A 311 -6.74 25.46 16.68
C SER A 311 -5.87 24.78 15.61
N ILE A 312 -4.78 25.42 15.19
CA ILE A 312 -3.84 24.86 14.20
C ILE A 312 -3.12 23.64 14.79
N VAL A 313 -2.66 23.71 16.05
CA VAL A 313 -1.99 22.58 16.70
C VAL A 313 -2.92 21.38 16.81
N TRP A 314 -4.17 21.62 17.20
CA TRP A 314 -5.18 20.59 17.29
C TRP A 314 -5.50 19.96 15.92
N LEU A 315 -5.62 20.77 14.86
CA LEU A 315 -5.83 20.29 13.50
C LEU A 315 -4.65 19.44 13.00
N LEU A 316 -3.41 19.85 13.27
CA LEU A 316 -2.21 19.08 12.93
C LEU A 316 -2.14 17.76 13.70
N ALA A 317 -2.54 17.75 14.97
CA ALA A 317 -2.64 16.53 15.75
C ALA A 317 -3.67 15.58 15.13
N LEU A 318 -4.86 16.09 14.77
CA LEU A 318 -5.92 15.32 14.13
C LEU A 318 -5.47 14.72 12.78
N TRP A 319 -4.75 15.49 11.96
CA TRP A 319 -4.12 15.01 10.73
C TRP A 319 -3.12 13.89 11.00
N ALA A 320 -2.22 14.09 11.97
CA ALA A 320 -1.21 13.10 12.34
C ALA A 320 -1.85 11.78 12.80
N TRP A 321 -2.90 11.85 13.63
CA TRP A 321 -3.68 10.69 14.06
C TRP A 321 -4.27 9.93 12.88
N MET A 322 -4.88 10.62 11.92
CA MET A 322 -5.46 9.99 10.73
C MET A 322 -4.39 9.32 9.87
N ILE A 323 -3.23 9.95 9.67
CA ILE A 323 -2.10 9.34 8.96
C ILE A 323 -1.60 8.09 9.69
N THR A 324 -1.45 8.14 11.02
CA THR A 324 -1.05 6.98 11.83
C THR A 324 -2.04 5.83 11.70
N LEU A 325 -3.34 6.11 11.75
CA LEU A 325 -4.39 5.10 11.55
C LEU A 325 -4.28 4.45 10.17
N LEU A 326 -4.11 5.23 9.10
CA LEU A 326 -3.97 4.71 7.74
C LEU A 326 -2.73 3.83 7.55
N LEU A 327 -1.66 4.09 8.29
CA LEU A 327 -0.42 3.32 8.27
C LEU A 327 -0.45 2.09 9.20
N LEU A 328 -1.40 1.98 10.13
CA LEU A 328 -1.47 0.86 11.08
C LEU A 328 -1.52 -0.53 10.39
N PRO A 329 -2.26 -0.74 9.29
CA PRO A 329 -2.26 -2.02 8.57
C PRO A 329 -0.89 -2.39 7.96
N LEU A 330 -0.08 -1.38 7.60
CA LEU A 330 1.28 -1.59 7.07
C LEU A 330 2.24 -2.11 8.15
N LEU A 331 1.98 -1.82 9.42
CA LEU A 331 2.82 -2.30 10.53
C LEU A 331 2.45 -3.72 10.97
N THR A 332 1.17 -4.09 10.83
CA THR A 332 0.60 -5.33 11.40
C THR A 332 0.62 -6.52 10.43
N VAL A 333 0.43 -6.29 9.12
CA VAL A 333 0.28 -7.37 8.13
C VAL A 333 1.60 -7.82 7.45
N PRO A 334 2.51 -6.92 7.02
CA PRO A 334 3.73 -7.27 6.26
C PRO A 334 4.88 -7.79 7.12
N THR A 335 5.02 -7.31 8.36
CA THR A 335 6.11 -7.72 9.26
C THR A 335 6.05 -9.22 9.58
N GLN A 336 4.85 -9.77 9.71
CA GLN A 336 4.63 -11.21 9.90
C GLN A 336 4.86 -12.04 8.64
N LEU A 337 4.64 -11.48 7.44
CA LEU A 337 4.93 -12.15 6.17
C LEU A 337 6.41 -12.44 6.00
N ILE A 338 7.23 -11.42 6.24
CA ILE A 338 8.68 -11.51 6.07
C ILE A 338 9.29 -12.42 7.15
N THR A 339 8.81 -12.34 8.39
CA THR A 339 9.29 -13.23 9.46
C THR A 339 8.86 -14.67 9.29
N LEU A 340 7.64 -14.97 8.81
CA LEU A 340 7.24 -16.36 8.53
C LEU A 340 8.03 -16.97 7.37
N GLU A 341 8.33 -16.22 6.31
CA GLU A 341 9.19 -16.69 5.21
C GLU A 341 10.63 -16.96 5.70
N LEU A 342 11.15 -16.12 6.60
CA LEU A 342 12.48 -16.33 7.21
C LEU A 342 12.50 -17.49 8.21
N LEU A 343 11.46 -17.66 9.03
CA LEU A 343 11.39 -18.66 10.11
C LEU A 343 11.03 -20.06 9.64
N THR A 344 10.18 -20.19 8.62
CA THR A 344 9.76 -21.51 8.13
C THR A 344 10.88 -22.28 7.43
N GLY A 345 12.09 -21.71 7.33
CA GLY A 345 13.22 -22.39 6.70
C GLY A 345 12.94 -22.75 5.24
N ARG A 346 11.85 -22.23 4.65
CA ARG A 346 11.69 -22.04 3.21
C ARG A 346 12.64 -20.91 2.81
N ARG A 347 13.94 -21.15 3.02
CA ARG A 347 14.90 -20.89 1.95
C ARG A 347 14.31 -21.58 0.74
N SER A 348 13.62 -20.84 -0.12
CA SER A 348 13.59 -21.24 -1.52
C SER A 348 15.06 -21.47 -1.85
N LYS A 349 15.44 -22.73 -2.07
CA LYS A 349 16.74 -23.02 -2.64
C LYS A 349 16.80 -22.26 -3.95
N GLU A 350 17.58 -21.20 -3.90
CA GLU A 350 18.41 -20.76 -5.00
C GLU A 350 19.83 -20.63 -4.48
#